data_AF-A0A3M2B4W5-F1
#
_entry.id   AF-A0A3M2B4W5-F1
#
_cell.length_a   1.000
_cell.length_b   1.000
_cell.length_c   1.000
_cell.angle_alpha   90.00
_cell.angle_beta   90.00
_cell.angle_gamma   90.00
#
_symmetry.space_group_name_H-M   'P 1'
#
loop_
_entity.id
_entity.type
_entity.pdbx_description
1 polymer ?
#
loop_
_entity_poly.entity_id
_entity_poly.type
_entity_poly.pdbx_seq_one_letter_code
_entity_poly.pdbx_strand_id
1 'polypeptide(L)' 'MEWESADALSPQCYGYHRYPAKFIPQLAARLIDNYSRPGEWVVDPFMGSGTTLVEAKLLKRPSLGVDINPV' A
#
# COMPACT_ATOMS: atom_id res chain seq x y z
N MET A 1 7.72 12.98 -21.32
CA MET A 1 6.47 12.98 -20.54
C MET A 1 5.94 11.57 -20.64
N GLU A 2 6.65 10.64 -19.98
CA GLU A 2 6.49 9.20 -20.15
C GLU A 2 5.48 8.70 -19.13
N TRP A 3 4.32 8.32 -19.65
CA TRP A 3 3.30 7.55 -18.96
C TRP A 3 3.55 6.05 -19.21
N GLU A 4 4.78 5.58 -19.00
CA GLU A 4 5.12 4.17 -19.11
C GLU A 4 5.04 3.49 -17.74
N SER A 5 4.25 2.42 -17.70
CA SER A 5 4.07 1.46 -16.59
C SER A 5 2.85 1.71 -15.68
N ALA A 6 1.67 1.77 -16.28
CA ALA A 6 0.41 1.45 -15.57
C ALA A 6 0.37 -0.03 -15.07
N ASP A 7 1.32 -0.86 -15.50
CA ASP A 7 1.42 -2.29 -15.20
C ASP A 7 2.39 -2.64 -14.05
N ALA A 8 3.01 -1.65 -13.39
CA ALA A 8 3.78 -1.90 -12.18
C ALA A 8 2.87 -1.98 -10.95
N LEU A 9 1.79 -2.74 -11.03
CA LEU A 9 0.99 -3.09 -9.85
C LEU A 9 1.84 -4.07 -9.03
N SER A 10 2.13 -3.74 -7.77
CA SER A 10 2.80 -4.63 -6.81
C SER A 10 2.10 -6.01 -6.85
N PRO A 11 2.73 -7.08 -7.38
CA PRO A 11 2.07 -8.37 -7.59
C PRO A 11 1.49 -8.98 -6.30
N GLN A 12 1.96 -8.51 -5.15
CA GLN A 12 1.71 -9.07 -3.83
C GLN A 12 0.27 -8.83 -3.32
N CYS A 13 -0.41 -7.76 -3.77
CA CYS A 13 -1.77 -7.42 -3.32
C CYS A 13 -2.90 -7.97 -4.21
N TYR A 14 -2.58 -8.66 -5.30
CA TYR A 14 -3.57 -9.08 -6.30
C TYR A 14 -3.99 -10.56 -6.21
N GLY A 15 -3.20 -11.41 -5.55
CA GLY A 15 -3.38 -12.87 -5.58
C GLY A 15 -4.23 -13.49 -4.48
N TYR A 16 -4.41 -12.84 -3.33
CA TYR A 16 -5.03 -13.48 -2.16
C TYR A 16 -6.55 -13.25 -2.09
N HIS A 17 -7.03 -12.02 -2.22
CA HIS A 17 -8.47 -11.70 -2.23
C HIS A 17 -8.80 -10.48 -3.12
N ARG A 18 -9.93 -10.53 -3.81
CA ARG A 18 -10.38 -9.45 -4.72
C ARG A 18 -11.09 -8.35 -3.93
N TYR A 19 -10.33 -7.40 -3.40
CA TYR A 19 -10.90 -6.14 -2.91
C TYR A 19 -11.24 -5.19 -4.07
N PRO A 20 -12.46 -4.63 -4.11
CA PRO A 20 -12.78 -3.54 -5.04
C PRO A 20 -12.06 -2.24 -4.63
N ALA A 21 -11.91 -1.30 -5.56
CA ALA A 21 -11.40 0.05 -5.34
C ALA A 21 -9.97 0.18 -4.74
N LYS A 22 -9.05 -0.70 -5.16
CA LYS A 22 -7.62 -0.59 -4.82
C LYS A 22 -7.02 0.69 -5.45
N PHE A 23 -6.25 1.44 -4.69
CA PHE A 23 -5.44 2.51 -5.24
C PHE A 23 -4.14 1.98 -5.86
N ILE A 24 -3.52 2.79 -6.72
CA ILE A 24 -2.25 2.49 -7.38
C ILE A 24 -1.12 2.46 -6.33
N PRO A 25 -0.32 1.38 -6.20
CA PRO A 25 0.68 1.24 -5.14
C PRO A 25 1.70 2.40 -5.07
N GLN A 26 2.08 2.94 -6.23
CA GLN A 26 2.97 4.10 -6.37
C GLN A 26 2.44 5.34 -5.62
N LEU A 27 1.12 5.48 -5.50
CA LEU A 27 0.52 6.57 -4.73
C LEU A 27 0.82 6.38 -3.24
N ALA A 28 0.57 5.20 -2.68
CA ALA A 28 0.88 4.92 -1.28
C ALA A 28 2.38 5.03 -1.00
N ALA A 29 3.23 4.49 -1.88
CA ALA A 29 4.69 4.61 -1.74
C ALA A 29 5.14 6.07 -1.65
N ARG A 30 4.65 6.93 -2.54
CA ARG A 30 4.97 8.37 -2.53
C ARG A 30 4.46 9.08 -1.28
N LEU A 31 3.25 8.75 -0.82
CA LEU A 31 2.70 9.34 0.40
C LEU A 31 3.51 8.92 1.62
N ILE A 32 3.83 7.64 1.74
CA ILE A 32 4.65 7.13 2.85
C ILE A 32 6.03 7.77 2.80
N ASP A 33 6.65 7.88 1.64
CA ASP A 33 8.00 8.46 1.55
C ASP A 33 8.04 9.95 1.87
N ASN A 34 7.05 10.71 1.39
CA ASN A 34 6.97 12.15 1.62
C ASN A 34 6.56 12.53 3.05
N TYR A 35 5.78 11.68 3.73
CA TYR A 35 5.14 12.02 5.00
C TYR A 35 5.53 11.12 6.18
N SER A 36 6.50 10.22 6.01
CA SER A 36 7.06 9.43 7.12
C SER A 36 8.57 9.28 7.02
N ARG A 37 9.21 9.15 8.17
CA ARG A 37 10.64 8.86 8.31
C ARG A 37 10.86 7.38 8.65
N PRO A 38 12.06 6.82 8.37
CA PRO A 38 12.41 5.49 8.82
C PRO A 38 12.18 5.33 10.34
N GLY A 39 11.46 4.27 10.72
CA GLY A 39 11.08 3.99 12.11
C GLY A 39 9.75 4.60 12.57
N GLU A 40 9.16 5.51 11.80
CA GLU A 40 7.81 6.03 12.08
C GLU A 40 6.73 5.06 11.60
N TRP A 41 5.62 5.01 12.35
CA TRP A 41 4.51 4.10 12.07
C TRP A 41 3.61 4.62 10.95
N VAL A 42 3.28 3.74 10.01
CA VAL A 42 2.23 3.95 9.02
C VAL A 42 1.00 3.14 9.46
N VAL A 43 -0.12 3.82 9.69
CA VAL A 43 -1.37 3.19 10.12
C VAL A 43 -2.45 3.37 9.06
N ASP A 44 -3.06 2.26 8.65
CA ASP A 44 -4.17 2.25 7.69
C ASP A 44 -5.43 1.60 8.31
N PRO A 45 -6.42 2.40 8.74
CA PRO A 45 -7.64 1.89 9.39
C PRO A 45 -8.66 1.28 8.41
N PHE A 46 -8.39 1.33 7.10
CA PHE A 46 -9.25 0.79 6.04
C PHE A 46 -8.38 0.04 5.02
N MET A 47 -7.53 -0.88 5.53
CA MET A 47 -6.41 -1.41 4.75
C MET A 47 -6.81 -2.19 3.49
N GLY A 48 -8.05 -2.69 3.40
CA GLY A 48 -8.54 -3.45 2.27
C GLY A 48 -7.59 -4.58 1.87
N SER A 49 -7.08 -4.54 0.63
CA SER A 49 -6.08 -5.51 0.14
C SER A 49 -4.68 -5.37 0.74
N GLY A 50 -4.45 -4.42 1.64
CA GLY A 50 -3.17 -4.22 2.32
C GLY A 50 -2.12 -3.45 1.51
N THR A 51 -2.51 -2.72 0.47
CA THR A 51 -1.55 -2.01 -0.41
C THR A 51 -0.67 -1.04 0.38
N THR A 52 -1.24 -0.28 1.34
CA THR A 52 -0.47 0.62 2.20
C THR A 52 0.59 -0.12 3.01
N LEU A 53 0.26 -1.29 3.55
CA LEU A 53 1.17 -2.08 4.39
C LEU A 53 2.32 -2.68 3.58
N VAL A 54 2.03 -3.15 2.37
CA VAL A 54 3.05 -3.68 1.45
C VAL A 54 4.04 -2.57 1.09
N GLU A 55 3.55 -1.41 0.66
CA GLU A 55 4.42 -0.28 0.30
C GLU A 55 5.19 0.27 1.51
N ALA A 56 4.56 0.34 2.69
CA ALA A 56 5.26 0.71 3.93
C ALA A 56 6.39 -0.25 4.26
N LYS A 57 6.17 -1.56 4.12
CA LYS A 57 7.18 -2.59 4.35
C LYS A 57 8.33 -2.50 3.36
N LEU A 58 8.04 -2.28 2.07
CA LEU A 58 9.07 -2.06 1.04
C LEU A 58 9.93 -0.83 1.36
N LEU A 59 9.31 0.22 1.89
CA LEU A 59 9.96 1.44 2.35
C LEU A 59 10.56 1.35 3.76
N LYS A 60 10.58 0.16 4.39
CA LYS A 60 11.12 -0.08 5.74
C LYS A 60 10.46 0.77 6.84
N ARG A 61 9.16 1.05 6.70
CA ARG A 61 8.34 1.66 7.75
C ARG A 61 7.61 0.55 8.54
N PRO A 62 7.63 0.56 9.89
CA PRO A 62 6.69 -0.25 10.65
C PRO A 62 5.26 0.15 10.27
N SER A 63 4.37 -0.83 10.11
CA SER A 63 3.00 -0.56 9.68
C SER A 63 1.98 -1.45 10.37
N LEU A 64 0.78 -0.89 10.56
CA LEU A 64 -0.38 -1.55 11.13
C LEU A 64 -1.60 -1.25 10.26
N GLY A 65 -2.36 -2.28 9.90
CA GLY A 65 -3.61 -2.11 9.18
C GLY A 65 -4.75 -2.83 9.87
N VAL A 66 -5.94 -2.25 9.76
CA VAL A 66 -7.19 -2.86 10.19
C VAL A 66 -8.18 -2.72 9.06
N ASP A 67 -9.02 -3.72 8.84
CA ASP A 67 -10.21 -3.62 8.02
C ASP A 67 -11.37 -4.31 8.77
N ILE A 68 -12.58 -3.79 8.60
CA ILE A 68 -13.78 -4.40 9.19
C ILE A 68 -14.17 -5.67 8.44
N ASN A 69 -13.82 -5.75 7.16
CA ASN A 69 -14.12 -6.92 6.35
C ASN A 69 -13.16 -8.06 6.75
N PRO A 70 -13.69 -9.20 7.24
CA PRO A 70 -12.89 -10.30 7.77
C PRO A 70 -12.23 -11.18 6.69
N VAL A 71 -12.40 -10.82 5.42
CA VAL A 71 -11.97 -11.57 4.23
C VAL A 71 -10.63 -11.09 3.72
#